data_AF-A0A0D9WM31-F1
#
_entry.id   AF-A0A0D9WM31-F1
#
_cell.length_a   1.000
_cell.length_b   1.000
_cell.length_c   1.000
_cell.angle_alpha   90.00
_cell.angle_beta   90.00
_cell.angle_gamma   90.00
#
_symmetry.space_group_name_H-M   'P 1'
#
loop_
_entity.id
_entity.type
_entity.pdbx_description
1 polymer ?
#
loop_
_entity_poly.entity_id
_entity_poly.type
_entity_poly.pdbx_seq_one_letter_code
_entity_poly.pdbx_strand_id
1 'polypeptide(L)'
;MGNQVGGGRRSRPAVEERYTRPQGLYPHPDIDLKKLRRLILEAKLAPCFPGSDDPRPDLDECPICFLFYPSLNRSKCCAKGICTECFLQMRTPTSCRPTQCPYCKMVSYAVEYRGVKTKEEKGNEQIEEQRVIEAQIRMRQQELQDDAERMKKKQAAALTNEVTTAQVEHCDTGGASTTGSGSLGKSNLH
;
A
#
# COMPACT_ATOMS: atom_id res chain seq x y z
N MET A 1 12.44 42.90 -15.62
CA MET A 1 11.17 43.41 -15.07
C MET A 1 10.66 42.36 -14.10
N GLY A 2 10.51 42.73 -12.82
CA GLY A 2 10.28 41.79 -11.73
C GLY A 2 8.82 41.43 -11.56
N ASN A 3 8.56 40.21 -11.10
CA ASN A 3 7.29 39.84 -10.48
C ASN A 3 7.54 39.56 -9.00
N GLN A 4 7.18 40.55 -8.17
CA GLN A 4 6.97 40.35 -6.74
C GLN A 4 5.71 39.51 -6.57
N VAL A 5 5.88 38.22 -6.28
CA VAL A 5 4.77 37.37 -5.83
C VAL A 5 4.52 37.74 -4.37
N GLY A 6 3.64 38.72 -4.15
CA GLY A 6 3.14 39.08 -2.83
C GLY A 6 2.53 37.85 -2.18
N GLY A 7 3.23 37.29 -1.20
CA GLY A 7 2.77 36.20 -0.34
C GLY A 7 1.64 36.67 0.58
N GLY A 8 0.47 36.92 0.01
CA GLY A 8 -0.76 37.10 0.79
C GLY A 8 -1.05 35.79 1.50
N ARG A 9 -0.93 35.77 2.84
CA ARG A 9 -1.45 34.68 3.66
C ARG A 9 -2.94 34.57 3.34
N ARG A 10 -3.34 33.56 2.56
CA ARG A 10 -4.74 33.22 2.33
C ARG A 10 -5.39 33.17 3.72
N SER A 11 -6.31 34.08 3.99
CA SER A 11 -7.00 34.16 5.29
C SER A 11 -7.57 32.77 5.57
N ARG A 12 -7.03 32.09 6.59
CA ARG A 12 -7.47 30.74 6.93
C ARG A 12 -8.96 30.86 7.33
N PRO A 13 -9.84 29.98 6.82
CA PRO A 13 -11.24 30.00 7.22
C PRO A 13 -11.32 29.92 8.73
N ALA A 14 -12.19 30.73 9.35
CA ALA A 14 -12.40 30.69 10.79
C ALA A 14 -12.89 29.28 11.18
N VAL A 15 -12.17 28.63 12.09
CA VAL A 15 -12.58 27.31 12.63
C VAL A 15 -13.75 27.53 13.57
N GLU A 16 -14.85 26.80 13.36
CA GLU A 16 -16.03 26.88 14.22
C GLU A 16 -15.74 26.36 15.63
N GLU A 17 -16.35 27.00 16.63
CA GLU A 17 -16.09 26.74 18.06
C GLU A 17 -16.23 25.26 18.44
N ARG A 18 -17.23 24.57 17.87
CA ARG A 18 -17.48 23.15 18.16
C ARG A 18 -16.33 22.22 17.79
N TYR A 19 -15.49 22.62 16.82
CA TYR A 19 -14.33 21.85 16.37
C TYR A 19 -13.05 22.22 17.12
N THR A 20 -13.13 23.06 18.17
CA THR A 20 -11.99 23.41 19.02
C THR A 20 -11.89 22.56 20.29
N ARG A 21 -12.78 21.57 20.43
CA ARG A 21 -12.88 20.68 21.60
C ARG A 21 -12.98 19.21 21.15
N PRO A 22 -12.52 18.24 21.95
CA PRO A 22 -12.66 16.81 21.61
C PRO A 22 -14.12 16.41 21.39
N GLN A 23 -14.37 15.48 20.48
CA GLN A 23 -15.71 14.98 20.14
C GLN A 23 -16.13 13.76 20.99
N GLY A 24 -15.25 13.30 21.88
CA GLY A 24 -15.56 12.25 22.85
C GLY A 24 -15.12 10.85 22.41
N LEU A 25 -14.18 10.75 21.46
CA LEU A 25 -13.62 9.47 21.04
C LEU A 25 -12.87 8.76 22.18
N TYR A 26 -12.23 9.55 23.05
CA TYR A 26 -11.57 9.07 24.26
C TYR A 26 -11.88 9.99 25.46
N PRO A 27 -11.83 9.46 26.69
CA PRO A 27 -11.86 10.30 27.88
C PRO A 27 -10.58 11.14 27.99
N HIS A 28 -10.76 12.44 28.22
CA HIS A 28 -9.67 13.42 28.24
C HIS A 28 -9.71 14.33 29.48
N PRO A 29 -9.67 13.77 30.71
CA PRO A 29 -9.84 14.55 31.94
C PRO A 29 -8.71 15.56 32.16
N ASP A 30 -7.49 15.24 31.72
CA ASP A 30 -6.28 16.02 32.03
C ASP A 30 -5.91 17.05 30.93
N ILE A 31 -6.78 17.27 29.94
CA ILE A 31 -6.48 18.15 28.81
C ILE A 31 -6.90 19.59 29.13
N ASP A 32 -5.93 20.51 29.04
CA ASP A 32 -6.21 21.95 29.04
C ASP A 32 -6.93 22.36 27.75
N LEU A 33 -8.25 22.45 27.82
CA LEU A 33 -9.12 22.83 26.71
C LEU A 33 -8.85 24.25 26.17
N LYS A 34 -8.40 25.19 27.02
CA LYS A 34 -8.06 26.56 26.58
C LYS A 34 -6.81 26.53 25.70
N LYS A 35 -5.80 25.77 26.13
CA LYS A 35 -4.58 25.56 25.35
C LYS A 35 -4.86 24.82 24.04
N LEU A 36 -5.68 23.76 24.08
CA LEU A 36 -6.09 23.03 22.88
C LEU A 36 -6.77 23.95 21.86
N ARG A 37 -7.78 24.71 22.31
CA ARG A 37 -8.48 25.70 21.48
C ARG A 37 -7.51 26.70 20.86
N ARG A 38 -6.57 27.25 21.64
CA ARG A 38 -5.56 28.18 21.13
C ARG A 38 -4.70 27.54 20.04
N LEU A 39 -4.25 26.30 20.24
CA LEU A 39 -3.45 25.57 19.25
C LEU A 39 -4.21 25.33 17.94
N ILE A 40 -5.51 25.08 18.00
CA ILE A 40 -6.36 24.91 16.81
C ILE A 40 -6.61 26.23 16.08
N LEU A 41 -6.87 27.32 16.81
CA LEU A 41 -7.11 28.64 16.21
C LEU A 41 -5.84 29.26 15.60
N GLU A 42 -4.69 29.07 16.25
CA GLU A 42 -3.37 29.37 15.67
C GLU A 42 -2.97 28.34 14.60
N ALA A 43 -3.78 27.28 14.47
CA ALA A 43 -3.68 26.20 13.52
C ALA A 43 -2.28 25.56 13.47
N LYS A 44 -1.80 25.31 14.69
CA LYS A 44 -0.72 24.40 15.08
C LYS A 44 -1.23 22.97 15.24
N LEU A 45 -2.53 22.79 15.45
CA LEU A 45 -3.24 21.51 15.43
C LEU A 45 -4.43 21.56 14.48
N ALA A 46 -4.77 20.40 13.90
CA ALA A 46 -5.97 20.22 13.12
C ALA A 46 -7.22 20.38 14.01
N PRO A 47 -8.34 20.91 13.49
CA PRO A 47 -9.60 20.92 14.23
C PRO A 47 -10.04 19.52 14.65
N CYS A 48 -10.74 19.43 15.77
CA CYS A 48 -11.37 18.20 16.25
C CYS A 48 -12.68 17.97 15.48
N PHE A 49 -12.58 17.61 14.20
CA PHE A 49 -13.75 17.21 13.41
C PHE A 49 -14.29 15.87 13.92
N PRO A 50 -15.62 15.65 13.87
CA PRO A 50 -16.17 14.31 14.06
C PRO A 50 -15.64 13.38 12.96
N GLY A 51 -15.28 12.16 13.34
CA GLY A 51 -14.87 11.15 12.37
C GLY A 51 -16.08 10.61 11.61
N SER A 52 -15.87 10.23 10.36
CA SER A 52 -16.83 9.50 9.54
C SER A 52 -16.32 8.07 9.32
N ASP A 53 -17.21 7.08 9.31
CA ASP A 53 -16.87 5.70 8.94
C ASP A 53 -16.82 5.49 7.42
N ASP A 54 -17.39 6.42 6.64
CA ASP A 54 -17.50 6.31 5.20
C ASP A 54 -16.30 6.96 4.49
N PRO A 55 -15.59 6.22 3.62
CA PRO A 55 -14.52 6.79 2.81
C PRO A 55 -15.10 7.80 1.82
N ARG A 56 -14.48 8.98 1.75
CA ARG A 56 -14.80 9.99 0.73
C ARG A 56 -13.53 10.59 0.13
N PRO A 57 -13.54 11.01 -1.14
CA PRO A 57 -12.36 11.56 -1.80
C PRO A 57 -11.79 12.82 -1.13
N ASP A 58 -12.60 13.49 -0.31
CA ASP A 58 -12.21 14.72 0.38
C ASP A 58 -11.60 14.50 1.76
N LEU A 59 -11.65 13.28 2.29
CA LEU A 59 -11.24 12.92 3.65
C LEU A 59 -10.00 12.03 3.64
N ASP A 60 -9.21 12.16 4.71
CA ASP A 60 -8.05 11.30 4.99
C ASP A 60 -8.37 10.36 6.16
N GLU A 61 -7.94 9.11 6.06
CA GLU A 61 -8.09 8.09 7.10
C GLU A 61 -7.05 8.27 8.23
N CYS A 62 -7.49 8.23 9.48
CA CYS A 62 -6.60 8.14 10.63
C CYS A 62 -6.29 6.66 10.95
N PRO A 63 -5.04 6.18 10.82
CA PRO A 63 -4.72 4.76 10.98
C PRO A 63 -4.72 4.27 12.44
N ILE A 64 -5.11 5.12 13.39
CA ILE A 64 -5.24 4.75 14.81
C ILE A 64 -6.69 4.42 15.15
N CYS A 65 -7.65 5.20 14.65
CA CYS A 65 -9.08 5.01 14.91
C CYS A 65 -9.88 4.53 13.70
N PHE A 66 -9.26 4.47 12.51
CA PHE A 66 -9.87 4.04 11.25
C PHE A 66 -11.05 4.90 10.77
N LEU A 67 -11.17 6.12 11.30
CA LEU A 67 -12.17 7.11 10.88
C LEU A 67 -11.57 8.10 9.87
N PHE A 68 -12.44 8.64 9.02
CA PHE A 68 -12.12 9.60 7.97
C PHE A 68 -12.36 11.05 8.44
N TYR A 69 -11.41 11.94 8.17
CA TYR A 69 -11.43 13.33 8.61
C TYR A 69 -11.04 14.30 7.49
N PRO A 70 -11.55 15.56 7.48
CA PRO A 70 -11.18 16.55 6.46
C PRO A 70 -9.69 16.92 6.46
N SER A 71 -9.02 16.74 7.59
CA SER A 71 -7.59 17.00 7.72
C SER A 71 -7.00 16.30 8.94
N LEU A 72 -5.74 15.89 8.84
CA LEU A 72 -5.00 15.23 9.91
C LEU A 72 -3.78 16.07 10.34
N ASN A 73 -3.31 15.83 11.56
CA ASN A 73 -2.01 16.30 12.02
C ASN A 73 -0.92 15.39 11.47
N ARG A 74 0.14 15.97 10.88
CA ARG A 74 1.28 15.20 10.36
C ARG A 74 2.40 15.15 11.38
N SER A 75 2.94 13.96 11.61
CA SER A 75 4.12 13.77 12.44
C SER A 75 5.32 14.50 11.87
N LYS A 76 6.07 15.23 12.72
CA LYS A 76 7.25 15.98 12.27
C LYS A 76 8.39 15.07 11.79
N CYS A 77 8.43 13.84 12.30
CA CYS A 77 9.53 12.91 12.05
C CYS A 77 9.37 12.06 10.79
N CYS A 78 8.14 11.75 10.35
CA CYS A 78 7.91 10.87 9.20
C CYS A 78 6.68 11.23 8.37
N ALA A 79 6.08 12.40 8.61
CA ALA A 79 4.94 12.96 7.88
C ALA A 79 3.65 12.11 7.85
N LYS A 80 3.59 11.01 8.61
CA LYS A 80 2.38 10.18 8.80
C LYS A 80 1.31 10.95 9.58
N GLY A 81 0.05 10.79 9.17
CA GLY A 81 -1.09 11.57 9.65
C GLY A 81 -1.90 10.88 10.76
N ILE A 82 -2.39 11.67 11.73
CA ILE A 82 -3.35 11.25 12.78
C ILE A 82 -4.38 12.34 13.08
N CYS A 83 -5.58 11.95 13.54
CA CYS A 83 -6.56 12.92 14.02
C CYS A 83 -6.13 13.55 15.35
N THR A 84 -6.76 14.67 15.72
CA THR A 84 -6.39 15.41 16.93
C THR A 84 -6.68 14.63 18.20
N GLU A 85 -7.78 13.87 18.28
CA GLU A 85 -8.09 13.08 19.47
C GLU A 85 -7.11 11.91 19.68
N CYS A 86 -6.73 11.19 18.61
CA CYS A 86 -5.68 10.17 18.73
C CYS A 86 -4.32 10.78 19.12
N PHE A 87 -4.00 11.99 18.66
CA PHE A 87 -2.79 12.71 19.09
C PHE A 87 -2.83 13.03 20.59
N LEU A 88 -3.96 13.52 21.07
CA LEU A 88 -4.16 13.82 22.49
C LEU A 88 -4.07 12.56 23.34
N GLN A 89 -4.65 11.45 22.89
CA GLN A 89 -4.58 10.16 23.57
C GLN A 89 -3.15 9.63 23.72
N MET A 90 -2.29 9.84 22.73
CA MET A 90 -0.89 9.41 22.80
C MET A 90 -0.04 10.23 23.76
N ARG A 91 -0.44 11.46 24.08
CA ARG A 91 0.26 12.29 25.04
C ARG A 91 -0.13 11.85 26.45
N THR A 92 0.71 11.03 27.06
CA THR A 92 0.57 10.64 28.47
C THR A 92 1.01 11.80 29.36
N PRO A 93 0.10 12.53 30.04
CA PRO A 93 0.47 13.68 30.85
C PRO A 93 1.25 13.29 32.12
N THR A 94 1.10 12.04 32.57
CA THR A 94 1.71 11.50 33.80
C THR A 94 3.09 10.86 33.58
N SER A 95 3.55 10.74 32.34
CA SER A 95 4.82 10.09 32.01
C SER A 95 5.97 11.09 31.97
N CYS A 96 7.02 10.86 32.76
CA CYS A 96 8.31 11.57 32.62
C CYS A 96 9.07 11.15 31.33
N ARG A 97 8.63 10.09 30.65
CA ARG A 97 9.27 9.62 29.41
C ARG A 97 8.69 10.34 28.19
N PRO A 98 9.55 10.78 27.26
CA PRO A 98 9.08 11.38 26.01
C PRO A 98 8.29 10.36 25.19
N THR A 99 7.12 10.76 24.70
CA THR A 99 6.29 9.94 23.80
C THR A 99 7.09 9.58 22.55
N GLN A 100 7.08 8.31 22.14
CA GLN A 100 7.68 7.86 20.90
C GLN A 100 6.65 7.90 19.75
N CYS A 101 7.12 8.14 18.53
CA CYS A 101 6.27 8.12 17.35
C CYS A 101 5.66 6.72 17.16
N PRO A 102 4.33 6.58 16.97
CA PRO A 102 3.71 5.27 16.78
C PRO A 102 4.22 4.56 15.52
N TYR A 103 4.64 5.32 14.50
CA TYR A 103 5.09 4.82 13.20
C TYR A 103 6.57 4.46 13.16
N CYS A 104 7.45 5.45 13.37
CA CYS A 104 8.90 5.29 13.18
C CYS A 104 9.69 5.17 14.50
N LYS A 105 9.01 5.16 15.65
CA LYS A 105 9.59 5.04 17.00
C LYS A 105 10.56 6.14 17.41
N MET A 106 10.72 7.20 16.61
CA MET A 106 11.50 8.38 16.99
C MET A 106 10.97 8.98 18.30
N VAL A 107 11.89 9.29 19.21
CA VAL A 107 11.58 9.94 20.50
C VAL A 107 11.02 11.35 20.30
N SER A 108 10.37 11.89 21.34
CA SER A 108 9.83 13.26 21.33
C SER A 108 8.79 13.50 20.23
N TYR A 109 7.82 12.60 20.15
CA TYR A 109 6.74 12.64 19.17
C TYR A 109 6.02 14.00 19.17
N ALA A 110 6.05 14.65 18.01
CA ALA A 110 5.42 15.93 17.78
C ALA A 110 4.74 15.94 16.42
N VAL A 111 3.69 16.74 16.32
CA VAL A 111 2.93 16.92 15.09
C VAL A 111 2.95 18.39 14.65
N GLU A 112 2.56 18.59 13.41
CA GLU A 112 2.29 19.88 12.80
C GLU A 112 1.01 19.79 11.96
N TYR A 113 0.32 20.91 11.85
CA TYR A 113 -0.88 21.02 11.02
C TYR A 113 -0.63 21.90 9.80
N ARG A 114 -0.73 21.30 8.62
CA ARG A 114 -0.48 21.98 7.34
C ARG A 114 -1.75 22.51 6.66
N GLY A 115 -2.93 22.25 7.22
CA GLY A 115 -4.22 22.58 6.59
C GLY A 115 -4.88 21.36 5.95
N VAL A 116 -6.10 21.57 5.44
CA VAL A 116 -6.77 20.65 4.51
C VAL A 116 -5.95 20.59 3.22
N LYS A 117 -5.76 19.38 2.66
CA LYS A 117 -5.10 19.21 1.36
C LYS A 117 -5.81 20.05 0.29
N THR A 118 -5.03 20.82 -0.45
CA THR A 118 -5.52 21.62 -1.57
C THR A 118 -6.03 20.74 -2.70
N LYS A 119 -6.87 21.30 -3.59
CA LYS A 119 -7.35 20.58 -4.78
C LYS A 119 -6.20 20.13 -5.69
N GLU A 120 -5.14 20.92 -5.76
CA GLU A 120 -3.93 20.61 -6.53
C GLU A 120 -3.17 19.43 -5.92
N GLU A 121 -2.94 19.43 -4.60
CA GLU A 121 -2.32 18.29 -3.91
C GLU A 121 -3.12 16.99 -4.10
N LYS A 122 -4.46 17.07 -3.95
CA LYS A 122 -5.35 15.92 -4.20
C LYS A 122 -5.28 15.44 -5.65
N GLY A 123 -5.23 16.37 -6.61
CA GLY A 123 -5.09 16.03 -8.03
C GLY A 123 -3.76 15.32 -8.33
N ASN A 124 -2.67 15.76 -7.70
CA ASN A 124 -1.37 15.11 -7.85
C ASN A 124 -1.36 13.70 -7.26
N GLU A 125 -1.96 13.50 -6.08
CA GLU A 125 -2.13 12.18 -5.46
C GLU A 125 -2.92 11.23 -6.38
N GLN A 126 -4.03 11.70 -6.97
CA GLN A 126 -4.84 10.91 -7.91
C GLN A 126 -4.06 10.54 -9.19
N ILE A 127 -3.26 11.45 -9.72
CA ILE A 127 -2.42 11.17 -10.89
C ILE A 127 -1.36 10.11 -10.54
N GLU A 128 -0.76 10.19 -9.37
CA GLU A 128 0.22 9.21 -8.90
C GLU A 128 -0.43 7.84 -8.67
N GLU A 129 -1.59 7.79 -8.02
CA GLU A 129 -2.39 6.57 -7.86
C GLU A 129 -2.73 5.94 -9.20
N GLN A 130 -3.20 6.74 -10.16
CA GLN A 130 -3.53 6.25 -11.50
C GLN A 130 -2.31 5.65 -12.22
N ARG A 131 -1.12 6.26 -12.07
CA ARG A 131 0.13 5.73 -12.62
C ARG A 131 0.52 4.40 -11.99
N VAL A 132 0.33 4.25 -10.68
CA VAL A 132 0.59 2.99 -9.97
C VAL A 132 -0.36 1.90 -10.46
N ILE A 133 -1.66 2.20 -10.58
CA ILE A 133 -2.67 1.27 -11.08
C ILE A 133 -2.32 0.82 -12.51
N GLU A 134 -1.98 1.76 -13.40
CA GLU A 134 -1.58 1.46 -14.77
C GLU A 134 -0.32 0.58 -14.83
N ALA A 135 0.69 0.89 -14.01
CA ALA A 135 1.91 0.07 -13.92
C ALA A 135 1.60 -1.35 -13.43
N GLN A 136 0.76 -1.51 -12.41
CA GLN A 136 0.35 -2.82 -11.90
C GLN A 136 -0.43 -3.63 -12.95
N ILE A 137 -1.33 -3.00 -13.71
CA ILE A 137 -2.05 -3.66 -14.81
C ILE A 137 -1.08 -4.14 -15.88
N ARG A 138 -0.12 -3.30 -16.30
CA ARG A 138 0.89 -3.68 -17.30
C ARG A 138 1.74 -4.85 -16.82
N MET A 139 2.23 -4.81 -15.58
CA MET A 139 3.03 -5.90 -15.01
C MET A 139 2.24 -7.22 -15.01
N ARG A 140 0.99 -7.19 -14.54
CA ARG A 140 0.12 -8.37 -14.53
C ARG A 140 -0.14 -8.92 -15.94
N GLN A 141 -0.36 -8.04 -16.92
CA GLN A 141 -0.57 -8.46 -18.31
C GLN A 141 0.69 -9.10 -18.91
N GLN A 142 1.88 -8.56 -18.62
CA GLN A 142 3.14 -9.15 -19.06
C GLN A 142 3.35 -10.54 -18.46
N GLU A 143 3.11 -10.71 -17.15
CA GLU A 143 3.22 -12.02 -16.48
C GLU A 143 2.34 -13.09 -17.16
N LEU A 144 1.09 -12.73 -17.50
CA LEU A 144 0.17 -13.62 -18.21
C LEU A 144 0.65 -13.98 -19.62
N GLN A 145 1.26 -13.03 -20.34
CA GLN A 145 1.83 -13.29 -21.68
C GLN A 145 3.03 -14.21 -21.60
N ASP A 146 3.93 -13.97 -20.65
CA ASP A 146 5.11 -14.81 -20.42
C ASP A 146 4.72 -16.24 -20.03
N ASP A 147 3.68 -16.39 -19.18
CA ASP A 147 3.12 -17.69 -18.84
C ASP A 147 2.49 -18.40 -20.05
N ALA A 148 1.74 -17.68 -20.87
CA ALA A 148 1.16 -18.23 -22.10
C ALA A 148 2.24 -18.68 -23.09
N GLU A 149 3.33 -17.91 -23.23
CA GLU A 149 4.47 -18.28 -24.07
C GLU A 149 5.21 -19.51 -23.51
N ARG A 150 5.44 -19.57 -22.19
CA ARG A 150 6.01 -20.76 -21.53
C ARG A 150 5.16 -22.01 -21.77
N MET A 151 3.83 -21.90 -21.67
CA MET A 151 2.91 -23.01 -21.92
C MET A 151 2.93 -23.46 -23.37
N LYS A 152 2.97 -22.52 -24.33
CA LYS A 152 3.13 -22.85 -25.77
C LYS A 152 4.45 -23.55 -26.05
N LYS A 153 5.57 -23.08 -25.48
CA LYS A 153 6.89 -23.73 -25.63
C LYS A 153 6.89 -25.15 -25.06
N LYS A 154 6.28 -25.37 -23.89
CA LYS A 154 6.13 -26.71 -23.29
C LYS A 154 5.27 -27.65 -24.14
N GLN A 155 4.14 -27.18 -24.67
CA GLN A 155 3.28 -27.96 -25.56
C GLN A 155 4.00 -28.31 -26.88
N ALA A 156 4.72 -27.36 -27.48
CA ALA A 156 5.51 -27.59 -28.67
C ALA A 156 6.62 -28.63 -28.45
N ALA A 157 7.32 -28.57 -27.30
CA ALA A 157 8.34 -29.56 -26.92
C ALA A 157 7.74 -30.96 -26.68
N ALA A 158 6.55 -31.05 -26.08
CA ALA A 158 5.84 -32.32 -25.88
C ALA A 158 5.41 -32.95 -27.22
N LEU A 159 4.84 -32.15 -28.13
CA LEU A 159 4.45 -32.61 -29.47
C LEU A 159 5.64 -33.07 -30.32
N THR A 160 6.80 -32.39 -30.21
CA THR A 160 8.02 -32.83 -30.91
C THR A 160 8.54 -34.15 -30.35
N ASN A 161 8.51 -34.34 -29.03
CA ASN A 161 8.91 -35.60 -28.40
C ASN A 161 7.99 -36.78 -28.78
N GLU A 162 6.66 -36.59 -28.85
CA GLU A 162 5.73 -37.63 -29.29
C GLU A 162 5.95 -38.02 -30.77
N VAL A 163 6.18 -37.05 -31.65
CA VAL A 163 6.49 -37.32 -33.07
C VAL A 163 7.82 -38.06 -33.24
N THR A 164 8.85 -37.72 -32.45
CA THR A 164 10.12 -38.46 -32.47
C THR A 164 9.99 -39.86 -31.87
N THR A 165 9.10 -40.08 -30.90
CA THR A 165 8.88 -41.42 -30.32
C THR A 165 8.07 -42.31 -31.27
N ALA A 166 7.07 -41.76 -31.96
CA ALA A 166 6.26 -42.49 -32.95
C ALA A 166 7.04 -42.84 -34.24
N GLN A 167 8.05 -42.05 -34.62
CA GLN A 167 8.92 -42.36 -35.77
C GLN A 167 9.92 -43.49 -35.49
N VAL A 168 10.18 -43.85 -34.23
CA VAL A 168 11.08 -44.97 -33.87
C VAL A 168 10.33 -46.33 -33.90
N GLU A 169 8.98 -46.34 -33.90
CA GLU A 169 8.18 -47.58 -33.93
C GLU A 169 7.69 -48.02 -35.34
N HIS A 170 8.07 -47.35 -36.43
CA HIS A 170 7.63 -47.74 -37.78
C HIS A 170 8.77 -47.81 -38.81
N CYS A 171 9.73 -48.71 -38.58
CA CYS A 171 10.53 -49.29 -39.66
C CYS A 171 11.05 -50.68 -39.26
N ASP A 172 10.18 -51.70 -39.30
CA ASP A 172 10.62 -53.06 -39.60
C ASP A 172 9.83 -53.56 -40.81
N THR A 173 10.42 -53.32 -41.98
CA THR A 173 10.00 -53.91 -43.25
C THR A 173 10.55 -55.33 -43.28
N GLY A 174 9.68 -56.29 -43.58
CA GLY A 174 10.02 -57.70 -43.62
C GLY A 174 11.19 -58.06 -44.55
N GLY A 175 11.97 -59.04 -44.12
CA GLY A 175 12.92 -59.80 -44.92
C GLY A 175 13.04 -61.21 -44.34
N ALA A 176 12.53 -62.20 -45.09
CA ALA A 176 12.46 -63.60 -44.72
C ALA A 176 13.79 -64.37 -44.93
N SER A 177 13.81 -65.59 -44.37
CA SER A 177 14.74 -66.73 -44.60
C SER A 177 15.93 -66.81 -43.63
N THR A 178 16.31 -67.93 -43.00
CA THR A 178 16.03 -69.35 -43.23
C THR A 178 16.43 -70.17 -42.00
N THR A 179 15.85 -71.36 -41.91
CA THR A 179 16.07 -72.48 -40.98
C THR A 179 17.52 -72.88 -40.72
N GLY A 180 17.84 -73.24 -39.47
CA GLY A 180 19.05 -73.97 -39.09
C GLY A 180 18.94 -74.55 -37.69
N SER A 181 18.60 -75.84 -37.59
CA SER A 181 18.50 -76.62 -36.35
C SER A 181 19.88 -76.99 -35.78
N GLY A 182 20.05 -77.01 -34.45
CA GLY A 182 21.26 -77.59 -33.83
C GLY A 182 21.40 -77.41 -32.30
N SER A 183 20.87 -78.39 -31.56
CA SER A 183 21.10 -78.86 -30.17
C SER A 183 22.07 -78.20 -29.16
N LEU A 184 21.52 -78.13 -27.93
CA LEU A 184 22.06 -78.47 -26.59
C LEU A 184 23.40 -77.91 -26.09
N GLY A 185 23.32 -77.22 -24.94
CA GLY A 185 24.41 -77.10 -23.95
C GLY A 185 23.92 -76.45 -22.65
N LYS A 186 23.94 -77.21 -21.55
CA LYS A 186 23.51 -76.84 -20.19
C LYS A 186 24.52 -75.92 -19.46
N SER A 187 24.04 -75.35 -18.34
CA SER A 187 24.79 -74.84 -17.16
C SER A 187 25.35 -73.40 -17.29
N ASN A 188 25.39 -72.54 -16.28
CA ASN A 188 25.18 -72.71 -14.85
C ASN A 188 24.86 -71.35 -14.18
N LEU A 189 24.27 -71.49 -12.99
CA LEU A 189 24.05 -70.53 -11.91
C LEU A 189 25.30 -69.67 -11.57
N HIS A 190 25.10 -68.38 -11.25
CA HIS A 190 25.49 -67.68 -10.01
C HIS A 190 24.81 -66.31 -9.97
#